data_AF-A0A4W6CEV6-F1
#
_entry.id   AF-A0A4W6CEV6-F1
#
_cell.length_a   1.000
_cell.length_b   1.000
_cell.length_c   1.000
_cell.angle_alpha   90.00
_cell.angle_beta   90.00
_cell.angle_gamma   90.00
#
_symmetry.space_group_name_H-M   'P 1'
#
loop_
_entity.id
_entity.type
_entity.pdbx_description
1 polymer ?
#
loop_
_entity_poly.entity_id
_entity_poly.type
_entity_poly.pdbx_seq_one_letter_code
_entity_poly.pdbx_strand_id
1 'polypeptide(L)'
;MVTLEGRRWLCDVGFGSSGFTTPLSLDTRGLQEHGHRVYRIREDRDMHFLEWQGEENRGAGGDWTEIYKFTLAPRCLEDFTEMCQYHQSSPSSIFFCKSLCTILKPDGRLTYIGHRLITTTFPTAGTGKTLETTTRELKDEEIPVILAEKFGIVLNSPLIPKDEGVGACTQQVQKCGDV
;
A
#
# COMPACT_ATOMS: atom_id res chain seq x y z
N MET A 1 3.93 -15.58 -6.58
CA MET A 1 3.26 -16.79 -6.07
C MET A 1 4.31 -17.70 -5.46
N VAL A 2 4.04 -18.26 -4.29
CA VAL A 2 4.90 -19.27 -3.65
C VAL A 2 4.15 -20.60 -3.62
N THR A 3 4.82 -21.69 -3.99
CA THR A 3 4.29 -23.05 -3.80
C THR A 3 5.03 -23.71 -2.65
N LEU A 4 4.30 -24.13 -1.62
CA LEU A 4 4.85 -24.80 -0.44
C LEU A 4 3.97 -26.01 -0.10
N GLU A 5 4.57 -27.19 -0.02
CA GLU A 5 3.87 -28.46 0.27
C GLU A 5 2.64 -28.70 -0.64
N GLY A 6 2.76 -28.35 -1.92
CA GLY A 6 1.69 -28.52 -2.91
C GLY A 6 0.56 -27.48 -2.82
N ARG A 7 0.67 -26.50 -1.92
CA ARG A 7 -0.29 -25.38 -1.78
C ARG A 7 0.26 -24.10 -2.37
N ARG A 8 -0.61 -23.27 -2.95
CA ARG A 8 -0.26 -22.02 -3.61
C ARG A 8 -0.63 -20.82 -2.76
N TRP A 9 0.31 -19.88 -2.65
CA TRP A 9 0.19 -18.69 -1.81
C TRP A 9 0.48 -17.42 -2.60
N LEU A 10 -0.36 -16.40 -2.39
CA LEU A 10 -0.11 -15.02 -2.78
C LEU A 10 0.68 -14.35 -1.65
N CYS A 11 1.87 -13.86 -1.99
CA CYS A 11 2.74 -13.11 -1.09
C CYS A 11 3.00 -11.75 -1.73
N ASP A 12 2.78 -10.68 -0.98
CA ASP A 12 3.01 -9.31 -1.42
C ASP A 12 3.45 -8.46 -0.20
N VAL A 13 4.63 -7.87 -0.32
CA VAL A 13 5.22 -7.00 0.71
C VAL A 13 5.36 -5.55 0.23
N GLY A 14 4.82 -5.23 -0.95
CA GLY A 14 5.03 -3.96 -1.65
C GLY A 14 3.80 -3.04 -1.72
N PHE A 15 2.58 -3.54 -1.47
CA PHE A 15 1.37 -2.71 -1.65
C PHE A 15 1.21 -1.58 -0.62
N GLY A 16 1.70 -1.76 0.60
CA GLY A 16 1.60 -0.74 1.66
C GLY A 16 0.32 -0.85 2.50
N SER A 17 -0.41 0.25 2.68
CA SER A 17 -1.44 0.40 3.73
C SER A 17 -2.57 -0.62 3.69
N SER A 18 -3.04 -1.02 2.51
CA SER A 18 -4.09 -2.05 2.36
C SER A 18 -3.54 -3.46 2.15
N GLY A 19 -2.21 -3.62 2.14
CA GLY A 19 -1.55 -4.92 1.99
C GLY A 19 -1.85 -5.85 3.17
N PHE A 20 -1.93 -7.14 2.89
CA PHE A 20 -2.05 -8.19 3.90
C PHE A 20 -0.70 -8.48 4.56
N THR A 21 -0.73 -8.97 5.81
CA THR A 21 0.49 -9.17 6.61
C THR A 21 0.99 -10.62 6.63
N THR A 22 0.17 -11.56 6.14
CA THR A 22 0.49 -12.98 6.03
C THR A 22 0.01 -13.52 4.69
N PRO A 23 0.67 -14.52 4.09
CA PRO A 23 0.31 -15.03 2.77
C PRO A 23 -1.16 -15.44 2.66
N LEU A 24 -1.80 -15.09 1.54
CA LEU A 24 -3.17 -15.50 1.23
C LEU A 24 -3.14 -16.80 0.42
N SER A 25 -4.00 -17.75 0.76
CA SER A 25 -4.16 -18.98 -0.03
C SER A 25 -4.82 -18.67 -1.36
N LEU A 26 -4.25 -19.19 -2.45
CA LEU A 26 -4.82 -19.17 -3.80
C LEU A 26 -5.69 -20.40 -4.09
N ASP A 27 -5.77 -21.34 -3.15
CA ASP A 27 -6.49 -22.62 -3.30
C ASP A 27 -7.88 -22.57 -2.65
N THR A 28 -8.36 -21.37 -2.29
CA THR A 28 -9.70 -21.14 -1.76
C THR A 28 -10.29 -19.86 -2.31
N ARG A 29 -11.60 -19.87 -2.54
CA ARG A 29 -12.41 -18.67 -2.84
C ARG A 29 -13.11 -18.11 -1.59
N GLY A 30 -12.92 -18.78 -0.45
CA GLY A 30 -13.51 -18.40 0.83
C GLY A 30 -12.86 -17.17 1.46
N LEU A 31 -13.46 -16.70 2.55
CA LEU A 31 -12.95 -15.60 3.35
C LEU A 31 -11.67 -16.00 4.07
N GLN A 32 -10.72 -15.07 4.15
CA GLN A 32 -9.43 -15.24 4.83
C GLN A 32 -9.27 -14.14 5.88
N GLU A 33 -9.44 -14.51 7.16
CA GLU A 33 -9.36 -13.59 8.30
C GLU A 33 -7.91 -13.38 8.76
N HIS A 34 -7.44 -12.15 8.67
CA HIS A 34 -6.06 -11.76 8.93
C HIS A 34 -6.05 -10.62 9.96
N GLY A 35 -6.15 -10.98 11.24
CA GLY A 35 -6.26 -10.04 12.35
C GLY A 35 -7.53 -9.19 12.23
N HIS A 36 -7.35 -7.90 11.99
CA HIS A 36 -8.46 -6.96 11.85
C HIS A 36 -9.02 -6.86 10.42
N ARG A 37 -8.54 -7.67 9.47
CA ARG A 37 -9.01 -7.60 8.07
C ARG A 37 -9.55 -8.93 7.60
N VAL A 38 -10.48 -8.86 6.66
CA VAL A 38 -10.97 -10.04 5.94
C VAL A 38 -10.68 -9.82 4.47
N TYR A 39 -9.99 -10.79 3.87
CA TYR A 39 -9.64 -10.79 2.46
C TYR A 39 -10.41 -11.88 1.73
N ARG A 40 -10.60 -11.68 0.43
CA ARG A 40 -10.97 -12.75 -0.49
C ARG A 40 -10.27 -12.56 -1.83
N ILE A 41 -10.10 -13.67 -2.54
CA ILE A 41 -9.62 -13.66 -3.92
C ILE A 41 -10.78 -14.15 -4.78
N ARG A 42 -11.41 -13.22 -5.50
CA ARG A 42 -12.47 -13.52 -6.45
C ARG A 42 -11.85 -13.83 -7.81
N GLU A 43 -12.37 -14.84 -8.48
CA GLU A 43 -11.90 -15.26 -9.82
C GLU A 43 -12.99 -14.94 -10.85
N ASP A 44 -12.60 -14.29 -11.94
CA ASP A 44 -13.43 -14.10 -13.13
C ASP A 44 -12.58 -14.37 -14.38
N ARG A 45 -12.86 -15.48 -15.06
CA ARG A 45 -12.03 -16.05 -16.13
C ARG A 45 -10.58 -16.23 -15.65
N ASP A 46 -9.60 -15.70 -16.37
CA ASP A 46 -8.17 -15.80 -16.02
C ASP A 46 -7.70 -14.71 -15.03
N MET A 47 -8.61 -13.84 -14.59
CA MET A 47 -8.30 -12.70 -13.71
C MET A 47 -8.69 -12.99 -12.27
N HIS A 48 -7.78 -12.66 -11.36
CA HIS A 48 -7.96 -12.77 -9.92
C HIS A 48 -8.05 -11.36 -9.35
N PHE A 49 -9.04 -11.12 -8.48
CA PHE A 49 -9.30 -9.84 -7.84
C PHE A 49 -9.07 -10.01 -6.35
N LEU A 50 -8.04 -9.35 -5.83
CA LEU A 50 -7.81 -9.25 -4.40
C LEU A 50 -8.71 -8.15 -3.84
N GLU A 51 -9.58 -8.54 -2.92
CA GLU A 51 -10.53 -7.66 -2.28
C GLU A 51 -10.37 -7.77 -0.77
N TRP A 52 -10.61 -6.66 -0.07
CA TRP A 52 -10.76 -6.65 1.38
C TRP A 52 -12.14 -6.14 1.77
N GLN A 53 -12.54 -6.43 2.99
CA GLN A 53 -13.79 -5.96 3.55
C GLN A 53 -13.57 -4.72 4.42
N GLY A 54 -14.45 -3.72 4.27
CA GLY A 54 -14.50 -2.57 5.16
C GLY A 54 -14.84 -2.97 6.60
N GLU A 55 -14.34 -2.23 7.59
CA GLU A 55 -14.51 -2.61 9.00
C GLU A 55 -15.95 -2.47 9.50
N GLU A 56 -16.73 -1.56 8.91
CA GLU A 56 -18.09 -1.24 9.34
C GLU A 56 -19.09 -2.36 9.04
N ASN A 57 -18.82 -3.21 8.05
CA ASN A 57 -19.72 -4.28 7.59
C ASN A 57 -18.95 -5.60 7.45
N ARG A 58 -18.60 -6.27 8.56
CA ARG A 58 -17.91 -7.58 8.50
C ARG A 58 -18.87 -8.75 8.27
N GLY A 59 -18.46 -9.73 7.45
CA GLY A 59 -19.21 -10.96 7.17
C GLY A 59 -19.63 -11.11 5.70
N ALA A 60 -20.39 -12.15 5.37
CA ALA A 60 -20.68 -12.51 3.96
C ALA A 60 -21.40 -11.40 3.15
N GLY A 61 -22.15 -10.52 3.81
CA GLY A 61 -22.93 -9.43 3.18
C GLY A 61 -22.27 -8.05 3.22
N GLY A 62 -21.01 -7.95 3.63
CA GLY A 62 -20.34 -6.65 3.77
C GLY A 62 -19.76 -6.08 2.49
N ASP A 63 -19.36 -4.80 2.56
CA ASP A 63 -18.80 -4.08 1.42
C ASP A 63 -17.37 -4.50 1.14
N TRP A 64 -17.12 -4.85 -0.13
CA TRP A 64 -15.83 -5.28 -0.63
C TRP A 64 -15.20 -4.17 -1.46
N THR A 65 -13.95 -3.82 -1.14
CA THR A 65 -13.15 -2.91 -1.95
C THR A 65 -12.05 -3.70 -2.65
N GLU A 66 -11.94 -3.53 -3.97
CA GLU A 66 -10.83 -4.08 -4.75
C GLU A 66 -9.52 -3.37 -4.37
N ILE A 67 -8.48 -4.17 -4.10
CA ILE A 67 -7.13 -3.70 -3.82
C ILE A 67 -6.34 -3.66 -5.12
N TYR A 68 -6.27 -4.81 -5.80
CA TYR A 68 -5.70 -4.96 -7.13
C TYR A 68 -6.18 -6.26 -7.77
N LYS A 69 -5.87 -6.42 -9.06
CA LYS A 69 -6.13 -7.65 -9.82
C LYS A 69 -4.87 -8.16 -10.49
N PHE A 70 -4.79 -9.46 -10.71
CA PHE A 70 -3.63 -10.14 -11.27
C PHE A 70 -4.03 -11.40 -12.04
N THR A 71 -3.12 -11.89 -12.88
CA THR A 71 -3.21 -13.23 -13.46
C THR A 71 -2.14 -14.13 -12.85
N LEU A 72 -2.26 -15.45 -13.01
CA LEU A 72 -1.25 -16.40 -12.56
C LEU A 72 -0.14 -16.65 -13.60
N ALA A 73 -0.15 -15.89 -14.71
CA ALA A 73 0.89 -15.97 -15.72
C ALA A 73 2.24 -15.56 -15.10
N PRO A 74 3.28 -16.40 -15.18
CA PRO A 74 4.62 -16.04 -14.73
C PRO A 74 5.12 -14.79 -15.46
N ARG A 75 5.83 -13.92 -14.74
CA ARG A 75 6.44 -12.70 -15.26
C ARG A 75 7.92 -12.64 -14.88
N CYS A 76 8.73 -12.08 -15.78
CA CYS A 76 10.13 -11.76 -15.50
C CYS A 76 10.24 -10.32 -14.99
N LEU A 77 11.38 -9.95 -14.40
CA LEU A 77 11.57 -8.59 -13.88
C LEU A 77 11.49 -7.54 -14.98
N GLU A 78 11.94 -7.89 -16.18
CA GLU A 78 11.99 -7.01 -17.35
C GLU A 78 10.59 -6.57 -17.78
N ASP A 79 9.56 -7.40 -17.56
CA ASP A 79 8.16 -7.10 -17.87
C ASP A 79 7.63 -5.85 -17.11
N PHE A 80 8.29 -5.47 -16.00
CA PHE A 80 7.89 -4.35 -15.16
C PHE A 80 8.65 -3.06 -15.44
N THR A 81 9.69 -3.11 -16.30
CA THR A 81 10.61 -1.99 -16.53
C THR A 81 9.88 -0.72 -16.97
N GLU A 82 8.96 -0.83 -17.93
CA GLU A 82 8.20 0.31 -18.46
C GLU A 82 7.34 0.97 -17.38
N MET A 83 6.66 0.16 -16.56
CA MET A 83 5.83 0.69 -15.48
C MET A 83 6.65 1.28 -14.33
N CYS A 84 7.83 0.72 -14.02
CA CYS A 84 8.76 1.33 -13.09
C CYS A 84 9.24 2.70 -13.58
N GLN A 85 9.57 2.83 -14.87
CA GLN A 85 9.95 4.13 -15.46
C GLN A 85 8.78 5.11 -15.43
N TYR A 86 7.58 4.66 -15.80
CA TYR A 86 6.36 5.46 -15.71
C TYR A 86 6.14 5.99 -14.30
N HIS A 87 6.19 5.13 -13.28
CA HIS A 87 5.97 5.52 -11.89
C HIS A 87 7.03 6.50 -11.34
N GLN A 88 8.26 6.45 -11.87
CA GLN A 88 9.34 7.36 -11.47
C GLN A 88 9.27 8.75 -12.12
N SER A 89 8.65 8.87 -13.29
CA SER A 89 8.77 10.07 -14.14
C SER A 89 7.44 10.71 -14.56
N SER A 90 6.36 9.95 -14.56
CA SER A 90 5.07 10.44 -15.04
C SER A 90 4.38 11.31 -13.99
N PRO A 91 3.95 12.53 -14.32
CA PRO A 91 3.19 13.37 -13.40
C PRO A 91 1.75 12.86 -13.17
N SER A 92 1.34 11.83 -13.91
CA SER A 92 0.10 11.08 -13.66
C SER A 92 0.29 9.93 -12.67
N SER A 93 1.52 9.70 -12.16
CA SER A 93 1.78 8.70 -11.14
C SER A 93 1.77 9.28 -9.73
N ILE A 94 1.08 8.60 -8.80
CA ILE A 94 1.13 8.93 -7.37
C ILE A 94 2.56 8.98 -6.81
N PHE A 95 3.47 8.13 -7.31
CA PHE A 95 4.85 8.03 -6.82
C PHE A 95 5.72 9.20 -7.28
N PHE A 96 5.35 9.85 -8.39
CA PHE A 96 5.96 11.11 -8.81
C PHE A 96 5.45 12.31 -7.99
N CYS A 97 4.16 12.28 -7.65
CA CYS A 97 3.45 13.40 -7.01
C CYS A 97 3.63 13.43 -5.48
N LYS A 98 4.03 12.32 -4.87
CA LYS A 98 4.05 12.17 -3.41
C LYS A 98 5.34 11.53 -2.93
N SER A 99 5.97 12.14 -1.93
CA SER A 99 7.04 11.49 -1.15
C SER A 99 6.40 10.70 -0.03
N LEU A 100 6.53 9.38 -0.05
CA LEU A 100 5.90 8.51 0.94
C LEU A 100 6.79 7.35 1.36
N CYS A 101 6.57 6.89 2.59
CA CYS A 101 7.20 5.69 3.13
C CYS A 101 6.23 5.03 4.12
N THR A 102 6.10 3.70 4.09
CA THR A 102 5.25 2.98 5.03
C THR A 102 5.97 1.77 5.60
N ILE A 103 5.78 1.52 6.89
CA ILE A 103 6.33 0.35 7.59
C ILE A 103 5.25 -0.26 8.48
N LEU A 104 5.13 -1.59 8.39
CA LEU A 104 4.29 -2.36 9.30
C LEU A 104 4.98 -2.44 10.68
N LYS A 105 4.23 -2.20 11.74
CA LYS A 105 4.65 -2.36 13.14
C LYS A 105 3.85 -3.50 13.79
N PRO A 106 4.31 -4.06 14.93
CA PRO A 106 3.61 -5.17 15.58
C PRO A 106 2.13 -4.88 15.92
N ASP A 107 1.83 -3.63 16.27
CA ASP A 107 0.51 -3.15 16.71
C ASP A 107 -0.20 -2.28 15.67
N GLY A 108 0.37 -2.13 14.46
CA GLY A 108 -0.14 -1.12 13.54
C GLY A 108 0.71 -0.88 12.32
N ARG A 109 0.64 0.35 11.82
CA ARG A 109 1.39 0.83 10.66
C ARG A 109 1.78 2.27 10.89
N LEU A 110 2.99 2.61 10.46
CA LEU A 110 3.46 3.98 10.41
C LEU A 110 3.66 4.35 8.94
N THR A 111 3.11 5.49 8.54
CA THR A 111 3.17 5.98 7.16
C THR A 111 3.55 7.46 7.15
N TYR A 112 4.64 7.78 6.46
CA TYR A 112 5.05 9.13 6.14
C TYR A 112 4.52 9.51 4.74
N ILE A 113 3.93 10.70 4.58
CA ILE A 113 3.52 11.29 3.29
C ILE A 113 3.71 12.81 3.33
N GLY A 114 4.58 13.36 2.47
CA GLY A 114 4.85 14.80 2.42
C GLY A 114 5.33 15.37 3.76
N HIS A 115 4.48 16.11 4.46
CA HIS A 115 4.75 16.64 5.80
C HIS A 115 4.00 15.90 6.91
N ARG A 116 3.36 14.78 6.60
CA ARG A 116 2.50 14.06 7.54
C ARG A 116 3.14 12.75 7.99
N LEU A 117 3.08 12.51 9.30
CA LEU A 117 3.32 11.21 9.92
C LEU A 117 2.00 10.65 10.42
N ILE A 118 1.56 9.56 9.81
CA ILE A 118 0.30 8.89 10.08
C ILE A 118 0.60 7.60 10.85
N THR A 119 0.06 7.49 12.06
CA THR A 119 0.12 6.26 12.87
C THR A 119 -1.24 5.61 12.88
N THR A 120 -1.33 4.39 12.37
CA THR A 120 -2.53 3.57 12.39
C THR A 120 -2.33 2.43 13.38
N THR A 121 -3.15 2.36 14.41
CA THR A 121 -3.14 1.28 15.41
C THR A 121 -4.21 0.26 15.05
N PHE A 122 -3.83 -1.00 14.95
CA PHE A 122 -4.76 -2.08 14.66
C PHE A 122 -5.52 -2.51 15.92
N PRO A 123 -6.80 -2.90 15.79
CA PRO A 123 -7.56 -3.34 16.94
C PRO A 123 -7.02 -4.69 17.44
N THR A 124 -6.94 -4.82 18.77
CA THR A 124 -6.56 -6.07 19.43
C THR A 124 -7.81 -6.94 19.60
N ALA A 125 -7.73 -8.21 19.22
CA ALA A 125 -8.83 -9.15 19.37
C ALA A 125 -9.36 -9.18 20.81
N GLY A 126 -10.69 -9.13 20.97
CA GLY A 126 -11.36 -9.17 22.29
C GLY A 126 -11.42 -7.84 23.05
N THR A 127 -10.81 -6.77 22.56
CA THR A 127 -10.83 -5.45 23.25
C THR A 127 -11.99 -4.55 22.84
N GLY A 128 -12.73 -4.89 21.77
CA GLY A 128 -13.81 -4.07 21.22
C GLY A 128 -13.34 -2.74 20.61
N LYS A 129 -12.02 -2.50 20.52
CA LYS A 129 -11.45 -1.31 19.90
C LYS A 129 -11.60 -1.37 18.37
N THR A 130 -11.75 -0.20 17.76
CA THR A 130 -11.72 -0.01 16.31
C THR A 130 -10.31 0.36 15.85
N LEU A 131 -10.07 0.38 14.54
CA LEU A 131 -8.85 0.96 13.99
C LEU A 131 -8.77 2.45 14.37
N GLU A 132 -7.63 2.85 14.93
CA GLU A 132 -7.37 4.23 15.32
C GLU A 132 -6.30 4.81 14.40
N THR A 133 -6.51 6.04 13.93
CA THR A 133 -5.52 6.75 13.11
C THR A 133 -5.26 8.13 13.67
N THR A 134 -3.99 8.45 13.89
CA THR A 134 -3.53 9.79 14.27
C THR A 134 -2.61 10.33 13.20
N THR A 135 -2.67 11.65 12.97
CA THR A 135 -1.79 12.34 12.03
C THR A 135 -1.04 13.44 12.78
N ARG A 136 0.26 13.52 12.56
CA ARG A 136 1.12 14.60 13.03
C ARG A 136 1.73 15.30 11.83
N GLU A 137 1.67 16.62 11.82
CA GLU A 137 2.43 17.45 10.88
C GLU A 137 3.91 17.52 11.33
N LEU A 138 4.81 17.48 10.36
CA LEU A 138 6.25 17.53 10.49
C LEU A 138 6.78 18.80 9.83
N LYS A 139 7.82 19.37 10.41
CA LYS A 139 8.65 20.38 9.77
C LYS A 139 9.74 19.72 8.92
N ASP A 140 10.30 20.45 7.96
CA ASP A 140 11.34 19.95 7.05
C ASP A 140 12.55 19.38 7.81
N GLU A 141 12.95 20.02 8.91
CA GLU A 141 14.06 19.57 9.75
C GLU A 141 13.78 18.25 10.51
N GLU A 142 12.51 17.90 10.73
CA GLU A 142 12.12 16.67 11.45
C GLU A 142 12.08 15.45 10.53
N ILE A 143 11.80 15.64 9.24
CA ILE A 143 11.62 14.56 8.26
C ILE A 143 12.83 13.62 8.19
N PRO A 144 14.08 14.06 8.00
CA PRO A 144 15.22 13.14 7.92
C PRO A 144 15.44 12.36 9.23
N VAL A 145 15.16 12.98 10.39
CA VAL A 145 15.25 12.32 11.70
C VAL A 145 14.19 11.22 11.80
N ILE A 146 12.94 11.51 11.42
CA ILE A 146 11.85 10.53 11.44
C ILE A 146 12.13 9.37 10.47
N LEU A 147 12.61 9.65 9.26
CA LEU A 147 12.98 8.61 8.29
C LEU A 147 14.06 7.68 8.85
N ALA A 148 15.11 8.23 9.48
CA ALA A 148 16.17 7.43 10.08
C ALA A 148 15.66 6.61 11.28
N GLU A 149 15.02 7.25 12.26
CA GLU A 149 14.65 6.61 13.52
C GLU A 149 13.48 5.63 13.40
N LYS A 150 12.48 5.94 12.57
CA LYS A 150 11.23 5.18 12.52
C LYS A 150 11.16 4.19 11.36
N PHE A 151 11.85 4.49 10.26
CA PHE A 151 11.85 3.70 9.03
C PHE A 151 13.21 3.09 8.68
N GLY A 152 14.30 3.50 9.35
CA GLY A 152 15.65 3.02 9.06
C GLY A 152 16.22 3.55 7.74
N ILE A 153 15.70 4.67 7.24
CA ILE A 153 16.10 5.26 5.95
C ILE A 153 16.96 6.49 6.21
N VAL A 154 18.21 6.45 5.75
CA VAL A 154 19.13 7.60 5.73
C VAL A 154 19.33 8.02 4.29
N LEU A 155 19.00 9.28 3.98
CA LEU A 155 19.11 9.82 2.62
C LEU A 155 20.50 10.43 2.42
N ASN A 156 21.09 10.16 1.26
CA ASN A 156 22.39 10.73 0.87
C ASN A 156 22.27 12.17 0.34
N SER A 157 21.05 12.70 0.22
CA SER A 157 20.77 14.05 -0.26
C SER A 157 19.49 14.57 0.40
N PRO A 158 19.32 15.90 0.52
CA PRO A 158 18.10 16.47 1.08
C PRO A 158 16.85 16.00 0.32
N LEU A 159 15.81 15.61 1.07
CA LEU A 159 14.50 15.33 0.50
C LEU A 159 13.77 16.64 0.27
N ILE A 160 13.13 16.78 -0.89
CA ILE A 160 12.09 17.78 -1.12
C ILE A 160 10.75 17.05 -0.96
N PRO A 161 10.02 17.24 0.15
CA PRO A 161 8.77 16.54 0.37
C PRO A 161 7.72 16.98 -0.65
N LYS A 162 6.90 16.03 -1.11
CA LYS A 162 5.77 16.27 -2.03
C LYS A 162 4.51 15.63 -1.47
N ASP A 163 3.39 16.35 -1.58
CA ASP A 163 2.04 15.80 -1.33
C ASP A 163 1.02 16.38 -2.32
N GLU A 164 1.38 16.39 -3.60
CA GLU A 164 0.53 16.95 -4.65
C GLU A 164 -0.56 15.96 -5.04
N GLY A 165 -1.74 16.45 -5.42
CA GLY A 165 -2.74 15.65 -6.10
C GLY A 165 -2.28 15.34 -7.53
N VAL A 166 -2.52 14.12 -8.02
CA VAL A 166 -2.07 13.67 -9.35
C VAL A 166 -2.51 14.64 -10.46
N GLY A 167 -3.74 15.14 -10.40
CA GLY A 167 -4.25 16.13 -11.36
C GLY A 167 -3.49 17.45 -11.33
N ALA A 168 -3.09 17.93 -10.14
CA ALA A 168 -2.34 19.18 -10.00
C ALA A 168 -0.91 19.03 -10.52
N CYS A 169 -0.26 17.90 -10.23
CA CYS A 169 1.10 17.62 -10.70
C CYS A 169 1.17 17.53 -12.23
N THR A 170 0.18 16.86 -12.84
CA THR A 170 0.06 16.78 -14.32
C THR A 170 -0.04 18.17 -14.96
N GLN A 171 -0.85 19.06 -14.40
CA GLN A 171 -1.02 20.42 -14.92
C GLN A 171 0.23 21.30 -14.73
N GLN A 172 0.97 21.12 -13.63
CA GLN A 172 2.17 21.91 -13.34
C GLN A 172 3.30 21.61 -14.34
N VAL A 173 3.52 20.33 -14.66
CA VAL A 173 4.53 19.93 -15.66
C VAL A 173 4.18 20.46 -17.06
N GLN A 174 2.89 20.40 -17.45
CA GLN A 174 2.43 20.93 -18.74
C GLN A 174 2.70 22.44 -18.87
N LYS A 175 2.47 23.22 -17.80
CA LYS A 175 2.74 24.67 -17.80
C LYS A 175 4.22 25.03 -17.87
N CYS A 176 5.12 24.19 -17.35
CA CYS A 176 6.56 24.42 -17.39
C CYS A 176 7.23 23.91 -18.69
N GLY A 177 6.58 23.01 -19.43
CA GLY A 177 7.11 22.42 -20.67
C GLY A 177 6.90 23.27 -21.93
N ASP A 178 6.15 24.36 -21.85
CA ASP A 178 5.85 25.28 -22.96
C ASP A 178 6.80 26.50 -23.03
N VAL A 179 8.05 26.38 -22.54
CA VAL A 179 9.10 27.43 -22.60
C VAL A 179 10.28 27.02 -23.47
#